data_AF-A0A9W7X0P7-F1
#
_entry.id   AF-A0A9W7X0P7-F1
#
_cell.length_a   1.000
_cell.length_b   1.000
_cell.length_c   1.000
_cell.angle_alpha   90.00
_cell.angle_beta   90.00
_cell.angle_gamma   90.00
#
_symmetry.space_group_name_H-M   'P 1'
#
loop_
_entity.id
_entity.type
_entity.pdbx_description
1 polymer ?
#
loop_
_entity_poly.entity_id
_entity_poly.type
_entity_poly.pdbx_seq_one_letter_code
_entity_poly.pdbx_strand_id
1 'polypeptide(L)'
;MHKSYQPLKPTTNKYLQKKWDQTRFEDHRNKVRAAKPVVNTRGIQSPAHVQLKLKKLQVQEERLAVIERDNQLLATRLTAINRSKGLVDHWNHYPEYSLNAERRRAELLQVTHENQAIYQRITERKSEYRKELWEENWEKVGRRREDIARYPRGVTDKQSQKPNKCVKFSAGQSQRSSSGVED
;
A
#
# COMPACT_ATOMS: atom_id res chain seq x y z
N MET A 1 -24.15 92.82 30.51
CA MET A 1 -25.38 93.49 30.01
C MET A 1 -26.41 92.43 29.64
N HIS A 2 -27.53 92.33 30.36
CA HIS A 2 -28.61 91.40 30.01
C HIS A 2 -29.49 92.02 28.92
N LYS A 3 -29.47 91.44 27.72
CA LYS A 3 -30.33 91.87 26.60
C LYS A 3 -31.73 91.27 26.79
N SER A 4 -32.74 92.12 26.93
CA SER A 4 -34.13 91.69 26.97
C SER A 4 -34.60 91.28 25.58
N TYR A 5 -35.53 90.32 25.53
CA TYR A 5 -36.09 89.84 24.28
C TYR A 5 -36.93 90.95 23.61
N GLN A 6 -36.57 91.31 22.39
CA GLN A 6 -37.30 92.28 21.57
C GLN A 6 -37.96 91.57 20.37
N PRO A 7 -39.30 91.52 20.33
CA PRO A 7 -40.01 90.90 19.22
C PRO A 7 -39.94 91.79 17.98
N LEU A 8 -39.80 91.18 16.80
CA LEU A 8 -39.70 91.90 15.53
C LEU A 8 -41.04 92.53 15.10
N LYS A 9 -42.15 91.99 15.59
CA LYS A 9 -43.50 92.46 15.31
C LYS A 9 -44.15 92.96 16.62
N PRO A 10 -45.03 93.96 16.57
CA PRO A 10 -45.78 94.37 17.76
C PRO A 10 -46.59 93.18 18.29
N THR A 11 -46.48 92.93 19.58
CA THR A 11 -47.13 91.80 20.27
C THR A 11 -47.70 92.28 21.60
N THR A 12 -48.88 91.78 21.93
CA THR A 12 -49.57 92.07 23.18
C THR A 12 -48.86 91.44 24.39
N ASN A 13 -48.24 90.27 24.22
CA ASN A 13 -47.52 89.57 25.29
C ASN A 13 -46.13 89.12 24.85
N LYS A 14 -45.10 89.81 25.36
CA LYS A 14 -43.68 89.57 25.03
C LYS A 14 -43.17 88.21 25.52
N TYR A 15 -43.69 87.67 26.62
CA TYR A 15 -43.25 86.39 27.16
C TYR A 15 -43.68 85.21 26.28
N LEU A 16 -44.95 85.21 25.86
CA LEU A 16 -45.48 84.19 24.96
C LEU A 16 -44.81 84.25 23.60
N GLN A 17 -44.59 85.46 23.07
CA GLN A 17 -43.88 85.65 21.81
C GLN A 17 -42.45 85.10 21.88
N LYS A 18 -41.72 85.34 22.98
CA LYS A 18 -40.38 84.78 23.20
C LYS A 18 -40.39 83.25 23.15
N LYS A 19 -41.35 82.61 23.82
CA LYS A 19 -41.45 81.14 23.82
C LYS A 19 -41.73 80.61 22.41
N TRP A 20 -42.65 81.21 21.68
CA TRP A 20 -42.98 80.76 20.32
C TRP A 20 -41.82 80.94 19.34
N ASP A 21 -41.12 82.06 19.41
CA ASP A 21 -39.94 82.30 18.57
C ASP A 21 -38.82 81.31 18.89
N GLN A 22 -38.62 81.01 20.18
CA GLN A 22 -37.67 80.01 20.63
C GLN A 22 -38.00 78.62 20.09
N THR A 23 -39.26 78.17 20.22
CA THR A 23 -39.71 76.88 19.70
C THR A 23 -39.61 76.81 18.18
N ARG A 24 -40.01 77.86 17.45
CA ARG A 24 -39.88 77.91 15.99
C ARG A 24 -38.43 77.88 15.54
N PHE A 25 -37.54 78.57 16.27
CA PHE A 25 -36.10 78.54 16.01
C PHE A 25 -35.53 77.14 16.22
N GLU A 26 -35.90 76.48 17.32
CA GLU A 26 -35.51 75.11 17.63
C GLU A 26 -36.04 74.12 16.58
N ASP A 27 -37.31 74.23 16.18
CA ASP A 27 -37.91 73.41 15.12
C ASP A 27 -37.21 73.60 13.78
N HIS A 28 -36.92 74.85 13.39
CA HIS A 28 -36.18 75.14 12.18
C HIS A 28 -34.76 74.55 12.24
N ARG A 29 -34.06 74.70 13.37
CA ARG A 29 -32.73 74.11 13.57
C ARG A 29 -32.77 72.60 13.50
N ASN A 30 -33.80 71.97 14.06
CA ASN A 30 -34.02 70.54 13.98
C ASN A 30 -34.25 70.08 12.53
N LYS A 31 -35.06 70.81 11.76
CA LYS A 31 -35.28 70.54 10.33
C LYS A 31 -33.99 70.68 9.52
N VAL A 32 -33.20 71.72 9.76
CA VAL A 32 -31.90 71.91 9.10
C VAL A 32 -30.93 70.79 9.45
N ARG A 33 -30.86 70.38 10.73
CA ARG A 33 -29.98 69.29 11.18
C ARG A 33 -30.41 67.92 10.63
N ALA A 34 -31.72 67.67 10.53
CA ALA A 34 -32.27 66.42 10.03
C ALA A 34 -32.34 66.34 8.49
N ALA A 35 -32.08 67.44 7.79
CA ALA A 35 -32.10 67.48 6.33
C ALA A 35 -31.01 66.56 5.76
N LYS A 36 -31.43 65.55 5.00
CA LYS A 36 -30.53 64.63 4.30
C LYS A 36 -30.07 65.27 2.98
N PRO A 37 -28.82 65.04 2.55
CA PRO A 37 -28.35 65.50 1.25
C PRO A 37 -29.18 64.83 0.13
N VAL A 38 -29.58 65.63 -0.87
CA VAL A 38 -30.37 65.16 -2.03
C VAL A 38 -29.54 64.27 -2.95
N VAL A 39 -28.23 64.55 -3.05
CA VAL A 39 -27.30 63.80 -3.89
C VAL A 39 -26.39 62.96 -3.01
N ASN A 40 -26.37 61.66 -3.28
CA ASN A 40 -25.38 60.78 -2.67
C ASN A 40 -24.03 60.99 -3.35
N THR A 41 -23.07 61.56 -2.63
CA THR A 41 -21.68 61.75 -3.10
C THR A 41 -20.74 60.63 -2.66
N ARG A 42 -21.25 59.57 -2.03
CA ARG A 42 -20.43 58.43 -1.61
C ARG A 42 -19.96 57.67 -2.86
N GLY A 43 -18.66 57.41 -2.93
CA GLY A 43 -18.08 56.59 -3.98
C GLY A 43 -18.63 55.16 -3.98
N ILE A 44 -18.43 54.46 -5.09
CA ILE A 44 -18.79 53.05 -5.22
C ILE A 44 -17.98 52.27 -4.17
N GLN A 45 -18.65 51.40 -3.41
CA GLN A 45 -17.97 50.52 -2.47
C GLN A 45 -17.09 49.53 -3.23
N SER A 46 -15.84 49.36 -2.80
CA SER A 46 -14.94 48.38 -3.41
C SER A 46 -15.59 46.99 -3.39
N PRO A 47 -15.72 46.32 -4.55
CA PRO A 47 -16.25 44.97 -4.60
C PRO A 47 -15.41 44.00 -3.75
N ALA A 48 -16.07 43.05 -3.08
CA ALA A 48 -15.42 42.12 -2.14
C ALA A 48 -14.26 41.32 -2.78
N HIS A 49 -14.37 40.94 -4.06
CA HIS A 49 -13.32 40.20 -4.77
C HIS A 49 -12.06 41.02 -5.05
N VAL A 50 -12.14 42.36 -5.01
CA VAL A 50 -10.99 43.27 -5.09
C VAL A 50 -10.27 43.33 -3.75
N GLN A 51 -11.03 43.34 -2.66
CA GLN A 51 -10.50 43.31 -1.29
C GLN A 51 -9.87 41.96 -0.96
N LEU A 52 -10.47 40.86 -1.44
CA LEU A 52 -10.06 39.49 -1.13
C LEU A 52 -10.01 38.61 -2.38
N LYS A 53 -8.80 38.19 -2.76
CA LYS A 53 -8.58 37.24 -3.86
C LYS A 53 -8.74 35.80 -3.35
N LEU A 54 -9.98 35.33 -3.24
CA LEU A 54 -10.30 33.99 -2.71
C LEU A 54 -9.52 32.86 -3.41
N LYS A 55 -9.39 32.89 -4.74
CA LYS A 55 -8.66 31.84 -5.47
C LYS A 55 -7.16 31.83 -5.13
N LYS A 56 -6.57 32.99 -4.84
CA LYS A 56 -5.16 33.08 -4.41
C LYS A 56 -4.99 32.40 -3.05
N LEU A 57 -5.90 32.67 -2.11
CA LEU A 57 -5.87 32.03 -0.79
C LEU A 57 -6.03 30.52 -0.90
N GLN A 58 -7.00 30.05 -1.69
CA GLN A 58 -7.21 28.62 -1.92
C GLN A 58 -5.93 27.94 -2.45
N VAL A 59 -5.29 28.50 -3.49
CA VAL A 59 -4.07 27.92 -4.06
C VAL A 59 -2.91 27.92 -3.05
N GLN A 60 -2.82 28.94 -2.19
CA GLN A 60 -1.82 28.98 -1.13
C GLN A 60 -2.07 27.89 -0.08
N GLU A 61 -3.31 27.68 0.32
CA GLU A 61 -3.71 26.64 1.27
C GLU A 61 -3.46 25.24 0.72
N GLU A 62 -3.85 24.97 -0.54
CA GLU A 62 -3.56 23.70 -1.23
C GLU A 62 -2.06 23.43 -1.29
N ARG A 63 -1.24 24.45 -1.61
CA ARG A 63 0.22 24.32 -1.62
C ARG A 63 0.78 24.01 -0.23
N LEU A 64 0.30 24.68 0.82
CA LEU A 64 0.73 24.43 2.19
C LEU A 64 0.35 23.02 2.64
N ALA A 65 -0.86 22.54 2.31
CA ALA A 65 -1.30 21.19 2.64
C ALA A 65 -0.43 20.10 1.97
N VAL A 66 0.05 20.34 0.75
CA VAL A 66 1.03 19.46 0.09
C VAL A 66 2.36 19.45 0.84
N ILE A 67 2.90 20.64 1.14
CA ILE A 67 4.16 20.78 1.87
C ILE A 67 4.09 20.10 3.25
N GLU A 68 2.98 20.28 3.98
CA GLU A 68 2.79 19.66 5.30
C GLU A 68 2.74 18.14 5.21
N ARG A 69 2.01 17.58 4.23
CA ARG A 69 1.96 16.13 4.00
C ARG A 69 3.35 15.57 3.69
N ASP A 70 4.09 16.24 2.81
CA ASP A 70 5.44 15.82 2.42
C ASP A 70 6.42 15.91 3.60
N ASN A 71 6.32 16.98 4.39
CA ASN A 71 7.12 17.15 5.61
C ASN A 71 6.81 16.07 6.65
N GLN A 72 5.55 15.69 6.83
CA GLN A 72 5.16 14.59 7.73
C GLN A 72 5.72 13.25 7.24
N LEU A 73 5.63 12.97 5.95
CA LEU A 73 6.20 11.76 5.35
C LEU A 73 7.72 11.72 5.50
N LEU A 74 8.40 12.83 5.23
CA LEU A 74 9.84 12.97 5.38
C LEU A 74 10.25 12.78 6.85
N ALA A 75 9.58 13.44 7.79
CA ALA A 75 9.84 13.29 9.22
C ALA A 75 9.65 11.83 9.66
N THR A 76 8.57 11.17 9.21
CA THR A 76 8.33 9.75 9.50
C THR A 76 9.48 8.88 8.99
N ARG A 77 9.92 9.07 7.75
CA ARG A 77 11.06 8.34 7.17
C ARG A 77 12.37 8.60 7.92
N LEU A 78 12.65 9.87 8.26
CA LEU A 78 13.82 10.24 9.04
C LEU A 78 13.80 9.60 10.44
N THR A 79 12.64 9.57 11.10
CA THR A 79 12.52 8.88 12.39
C THR A 79 12.73 7.38 12.26
N ALA A 80 12.26 6.75 11.18
CA ALA A 80 12.50 5.34 10.93
C ALA A 80 13.99 5.05 10.70
N ILE A 81 14.67 5.87 9.88
CA ILE A 81 16.11 5.78 9.65
C ILE A 81 16.88 5.97 10.96
N ASN A 82 16.56 7.02 11.74
CA ASN A 82 17.23 7.33 13.00
C ASN A 82 17.02 6.25 14.07
N ARG A 83 15.85 5.59 14.08
CA ARG A 83 15.58 4.43 14.96
C ARG A 83 16.28 3.16 14.47
N SER A 84 16.46 3.01 13.16
CA SER A 84 17.18 1.88 12.59
C SER A 84 18.67 2.00 12.92
N LYS A 85 19.34 0.88 13.20
CA LYS A 85 20.78 0.86 13.53
C LYS A 85 21.69 0.97 12.28
N GLY A 86 21.19 1.52 11.17
CA GLY A 86 21.95 1.70 9.94
C GLY A 86 22.25 0.40 9.18
N LEU A 87 21.22 -0.44 8.95
CA LEU A 87 21.37 -1.60 8.07
C LEU A 87 21.43 -1.09 6.61
N VAL A 88 22.63 -1.03 6.03
CA VAL A 88 22.81 -0.74 4.61
C VAL A 88 22.75 -2.06 3.85
N ASP A 89 21.72 -2.23 3.03
CA ASP A 89 21.65 -3.32 2.07
C ASP A 89 22.64 -3.03 0.93
N HIS A 90 23.74 -3.77 0.92
CA HIS A 90 24.73 -3.71 -0.16
C HIS A 90 24.35 -4.66 -1.31
N TRP A 91 23.13 -5.19 -1.33
CA TRP A 91 22.66 -6.17 -2.29
C TRP A 91 21.69 -5.52 -3.28
N ASN A 92 22.26 -4.98 -4.36
CA ASN A 92 21.45 -4.57 -5.50
C ASN A 92 20.93 -5.80 -6.24
N HIS A 93 19.61 -5.97 -6.24
CA HIS A 93 18.93 -7.00 -7.03
C HIS A 93 18.81 -6.49 -8.47
N TYR A 94 19.84 -6.75 -9.27
CA TYR A 94 19.75 -6.51 -10.71
C TYR A 94 19.03 -7.69 -11.36
N PRO A 95 17.98 -7.44 -12.17
CA PRO A 95 17.42 -8.49 -13.01
C PRO A 95 18.51 -9.00 -13.98
N GLU A 96 18.78 -10.30 -13.94
CA GLU A 96 19.70 -10.94 -14.87
C GLU A 96 19.08 -11.00 -16.27
N TYR A 97 19.35 -9.99 -17.09
CA TYR A 97 18.99 -10.01 -18.50
C TYR A 97 19.98 -10.88 -19.28
N SER A 98 19.56 -12.08 -19.65
CA SER A 98 20.30 -12.93 -20.59
C SER A 98 19.62 -12.89 -21.95
N LEU A 99 20.37 -12.52 -23.00
CA LEU A 99 19.90 -12.58 -24.38
C LEU A 99 19.42 -13.99 -24.78
N ASN A 100 19.96 -15.02 -24.12
CA ASN A 100 19.63 -16.42 -24.34
C ASN A 100 18.50 -16.95 -23.42
N ALA A 101 17.85 -16.08 -22.62
CA ALA A 101 16.85 -16.52 -21.66
C ALA A 101 15.64 -17.21 -22.31
N GLU A 102 15.25 -16.76 -23.51
CA GLU A 102 14.14 -17.36 -24.25
C GLU A 102 14.52 -18.72 -24.85
N ARG A 103 15.70 -18.80 -25.49
CA ARG A 103 16.25 -20.06 -25.99
C ARG A 103 16.39 -21.10 -24.87
N ARG A 104 16.94 -20.70 -23.71
CA ARG A 104 17.07 -21.59 -22.54
C ARG A 104 15.71 -22.05 -22.02
N ARG A 105 14.69 -21.19 -22.02
CA ARG A 105 13.32 -21.55 -21.65
C ARG A 105 12.72 -22.57 -22.61
N ALA A 106 12.91 -22.38 -23.92
CA ALA A 106 12.45 -23.32 -24.94
C ALA A 106 13.13 -24.70 -24.81
N GLU A 107 14.46 -24.72 -24.66
CA GLU A 107 15.24 -25.95 -24.43
C GLU A 107 14.79 -26.66 -23.15
N LEU A 108 14.55 -25.92 -22.06
CA LEU A 108 14.05 -26.48 -20.81
C LEU A 108 12.68 -27.13 -20.97
N LEU A 109 11.75 -26.48 -21.69
CA LEU A 109 10.42 -27.03 -21.96
C LEU A 109 10.51 -28.31 -22.80
N GLN A 110 11.36 -28.32 -23.83
CA GLN A 110 11.59 -29.50 -24.66
C GLN A 110 12.12 -30.67 -23.83
N VAL A 111 13.21 -30.45 -23.07
CA VAL A 111 13.79 -31.48 -22.19
C VAL A 111 12.78 -31.97 -21.17
N THR A 112 11.95 -31.07 -20.62
CA THR A 112 10.91 -31.44 -19.65
C THR A 112 9.87 -32.35 -20.29
N HIS A 113 9.41 -32.03 -21.51
CA HIS A 113 8.45 -32.86 -22.24
C HIS A 113 9.02 -34.24 -22.61
N GLU A 114 10.27 -34.28 -23.10
CA GLU A 114 10.97 -35.53 -23.41
C GLU A 114 11.13 -36.41 -22.16
N ASN A 115 11.52 -35.81 -21.04
CA ASN A 115 11.64 -36.49 -19.75
C ASN A 115 10.29 -37.03 -19.27
N GLN A 116 9.20 -36.28 -19.44
CA GLN A 116 7.85 -36.77 -19.11
C GLN A 116 7.46 -37.97 -19.96
N ALA A 117 7.73 -37.93 -21.27
CA ALA A 117 7.46 -39.06 -22.17
C ALA A 117 8.31 -40.31 -21.82
N ILE A 118 9.57 -40.13 -21.42
CA ILE A 118 10.41 -41.23 -20.91
C ILE A 118 9.82 -41.78 -19.61
N TYR A 119 9.46 -40.90 -18.68
CA TYR A 119 8.90 -41.28 -17.40
C TYR A 119 7.61 -42.09 -17.56
N GLN A 120 6.70 -41.65 -18.44
CA GLN A 120 5.47 -42.38 -18.77
C GLN A 120 5.79 -43.76 -19.32
N ARG A 121 6.68 -43.87 -20.31
CA ARG A 121 7.09 -45.17 -20.88
C ARG A 121 7.65 -46.15 -19.85
N ILE A 122 8.50 -45.65 -18.94
CA ILE A 122 9.07 -46.48 -17.86
C ILE A 122 7.97 -46.92 -16.89
N THR A 123 7.06 -46.02 -16.55
CA THR A 123 6.00 -46.27 -15.57
C THR A 123 4.93 -47.23 -16.12
N GLU A 124 4.56 -47.08 -17.38
CA GLU A 124 3.56 -47.91 -18.06
C GLU A 124 4.08 -49.32 -18.36
N ARG A 125 5.39 -49.49 -18.54
CA ARG A 125 5.98 -50.79 -18.79
C ARG A 125 5.88 -51.66 -17.55
N LYS A 126 4.90 -52.56 -17.53
CA LYS A 126 4.81 -53.64 -16.53
C LYS A 126 6.04 -54.54 -16.64
N SER A 127 6.54 -55.00 -15.49
CA SER A 127 7.63 -55.97 -15.45
C SER A 127 7.17 -57.29 -16.07
N GLU A 128 7.94 -57.83 -17.02
CA GLU A 128 7.71 -59.15 -17.62
C GLU A 128 8.13 -60.31 -16.69
N TYR A 129 8.37 -60.00 -15.42
CA TYR A 129 8.83 -60.97 -14.43
C TYR A 129 7.67 -61.93 -14.09
N ARG A 130 7.56 -63.03 -14.85
CA ARG A 130 6.64 -64.14 -14.55
C ARG A 130 7.16 -64.90 -13.33
N LYS A 131 6.91 -64.36 -12.14
CA LYS A 131 7.40 -64.89 -10.86
C LYS A 131 7.21 -66.41 -10.73
N GLU A 132 6.06 -66.91 -11.15
CA GLU A 132 5.71 -68.34 -11.17
C GLU A 132 6.70 -69.17 -12.00
N LEU A 133 7.07 -68.73 -13.21
CA LEU A 133 8.05 -69.41 -14.06
C LEU A 133 9.43 -69.44 -13.40
N TRP A 134 9.82 -68.36 -12.71
CA TRP A 134 11.09 -68.29 -12.01
C TRP A 134 11.13 -69.22 -10.80
N GLU A 135 10.04 -69.32 -10.04
CA GLU A 135 9.90 -70.25 -8.92
C GLU A 135 9.97 -71.71 -9.39
N GLU A 136 9.23 -72.06 -10.43
CA GLU A 136 9.29 -73.41 -11.02
C GLU A 136 10.69 -73.76 -11.54
N ASN A 137 11.34 -72.82 -12.23
CA ASN A 137 12.67 -73.06 -12.77
C ASN A 137 13.70 -73.18 -11.65
N TRP A 138 13.55 -72.37 -10.58
CA TRP A 138 14.37 -72.46 -9.38
C TRP A 138 14.19 -73.80 -8.68
N GLU A 139 12.96 -74.31 -8.55
CA GLU A 139 12.67 -75.62 -7.97
C GLU A 139 13.25 -76.77 -8.82
N LYS A 140 13.10 -76.71 -10.15
CA LYS A 140 13.69 -77.68 -11.09
C LYS A 140 15.22 -77.69 -11.01
N VAL A 141 15.83 -76.52 -10.86
CA VAL A 141 17.28 -76.39 -10.67
C VAL A 141 17.69 -76.87 -9.28
N GLY A 142 16.87 -76.63 -8.26
CA GLY A 142 17.05 -77.14 -6.89
C GLY A 142 17.11 -78.66 -6.87
N ARG A 143 16.10 -79.31 -7.43
CA ARG A 143 16.06 -80.78 -7.57
C ARG A 143 17.25 -81.33 -8.34
N ARG A 144 17.55 -80.78 -9.53
CA ARG A 144 18.74 -81.19 -10.30
C ARG A 144 20.03 -81.03 -9.50
N ARG A 145 20.15 -79.98 -8.69
CA ARG A 145 21.32 -79.75 -7.85
C ARG A 145 21.38 -80.70 -6.65
N GLU A 146 20.27 -81.23 -6.17
CA GLU A 146 20.23 -82.29 -5.15
C GLU A 146 20.64 -83.63 -5.78
N ASP A 147 20.11 -83.95 -6.96
CA ASP A 147 20.41 -85.19 -7.70
C ASP A 147 21.90 -85.29 -8.10
N ILE A 148 22.52 -84.18 -8.51
CA ILE A 148 23.93 -84.11 -8.92
C ILE A 148 24.86 -83.91 -7.69
N ALA A 149 24.33 -83.60 -6.52
CA ALA A 149 25.17 -83.36 -5.35
C ALA A 149 25.77 -84.67 -4.83
N ARG A 150 27.10 -84.70 -4.74
CA ARG A 150 27.87 -85.82 -4.16
C ARG A 150 27.62 -86.02 -2.66
N TYR A 151 27.14 -84.98 -1.96
CA TYR A 151 26.90 -84.97 -0.52
C TYR A 151 25.52 -84.34 -0.22
N PRO A 152 24.77 -84.85 0.78
CA PRO A 152 23.44 -84.35 1.10
C PRO A 152 23.50 -82.87 1.50
N ARG A 153 22.76 -82.03 0.78
CA ARG A 153 22.65 -80.60 1.07
C ARG A 153 21.53 -80.38 2.09
N GLY A 154 21.86 -80.64 3.35
CA GLY A 154 20.92 -80.54 4.45
C GLY A 154 21.59 -80.65 5.81
N VAL A 155 22.56 -79.77 6.10
CA VAL A 155 22.91 -79.29 7.46
C VAL A 155 23.83 -78.09 7.30
N THR A 156 23.29 -76.86 7.32
CA THR A 156 24.09 -75.73 7.81
C THR A 156 24.00 -75.75 9.32
N ASP A 157 24.90 -76.49 9.95
CA ASP A 157 25.24 -76.25 11.34
C ASP A 157 25.70 -74.81 11.50
N LYS A 158 24.95 -74.06 12.31
CA LYS A 158 25.37 -72.94 13.16
C LYS A 158 26.70 -72.25 12.79
N GLN A 159 26.75 -71.48 11.70
CA GLN A 159 27.78 -70.46 11.52
C GLN A 159 27.40 -69.47 10.42
N SER A 160 26.73 -68.39 10.82
CA SER A 160 26.98 -67.01 10.37
C SER A 160 25.77 -66.14 10.73
N GLN A 161 25.63 -65.82 12.01
CA GLN A 161 25.09 -64.50 12.35
C GLN A 161 26.15 -63.47 11.94
N LYS A 162 26.19 -63.13 10.64
CA LYS A 162 26.79 -61.88 10.21
C LYS A 162 25.65 -60.88 10.11
N PRO A 163 25.68 -59.75 10.84
CA PRO A 163 24.64 -58.75 10.69
C PRO A 163 24.63 -58.27 9.24
N ASN A 164 23.47 -58.38 8.59
CA ASN A 164 23.23 -57.74 7.32
C ASN A 164 23.53 -56.24 7.51
N LYS A 165 24.64 -55.75 6.93
CA LYS A 165 24.84 -54.31 6.76
C LYS A 165 23.77 -53.83 5.77
N CYS A 166 22.59 -53.51 6.29
CA CYS A 166 21.64 -52.68 5.59
C CYS A 166 22.28 -51.29 5.47
N VAL A 167 22.72 -50.95 4.26
CA VAL A 167 23.03 -49.56 3.94
C VAL A 167 21.69 -48.84 3.93
N LYS A 168 21.38 -48.15 5.02
CA LYS A 168 20.25 -47.23 5.07
C LYS A 168 20.60 -46.06 4.16
N PHE A 169 20.02 -46.02 2.98
CA PHE A 169 19.97 -44.76 2.23
C PHE A 169 19.17 -43.78 3.08
N SER A 170 19.83 -42.72 3.54
CA SER A 170 19.13 -41.57 4.11
C SER A 170 18.17 -41.06 3.04
N ALA A 171 16.87 -41.20 3.28
CA ALA A 171 15.88 -40.39 2.61
C ALA A 171 16.21 -38.94 3.01
N GLY A 172 17.01 -38.27 2.18
CA GLY A 172 17.21 -36.84 2.29
C GLY A 172 15.84 -36.21 2.20
N GLN A 173 15.36 -35.67 3.32
CA GLN A 173 14.28 -34.71 3.29
C GLN A 173 14.80 -33.54 2.48
N SER A 174 14.44 -33.51 1.20
CA SER A 174 14.51 -32.28 0.42
C SER A 174 13.43 -31.38 1.00
N GLN A 175 13.77 -30.64 2.07
CA GLN A 175 13.00 -29.47 2.46
C GLN A 175 13.18 -28.46 1.34
N ARG A 176 12.33 -28.60 0.33
CA ARG A 176 12.06 -27.55 -0.64
C ARG A 176 11.19 -26.57 0.14
N SER A 177 11.83 -25.58 0.73
CA SER A 177 11.18 -24.42 1.33
C SER A 177 10.29 -23.81 0.25
N SER A 178 9.00 -24.11 0.28
CA SER A 178 8.00 -23.33 -0.43
C SER A 178 7.84 -22.03 0.35
N SER A 179 8.67 -21.05 0.04
CA SER A 179 8.32 -19.65 0.30
C SER A 179 7.11 -19.34 -0.59
N GLY A 180 5.92 -19.53 -0.03
CA GLY A 180 4.69 -18.99 -0.59
C GLY A 180 4.83 -17.47 -0.61
N VAL A 181 4.97 -16.92 -1.81
CA VAL A 181 4.63 -15.54 -2.09
C VAL A 181 3.12 -15.57 -2.30
N GLU A 182 2.39 -15.08 -1.30
CA GLU A 182 1.01 -14.63 -1.49
C GLU A 182 1.09 -13.28 -2.21
N ASP A 183 0.58 -13.24 -3.44
CA ASP A 183 -0.04 -12.10 -4.10
C ASP A 183 -1.09 -12.64 -5.08
#